data_AF-A0AAD0MYT0-F1
#
_entry.id   AF-A0AAD0MYT0-F1
#
_cell.length_a   1.000
_cell.length_b   1.000
_cell.length_c   1.000
_cell.angle_alpha   90.00
_cell.angle_beta   90.00
_cell.angle_gamma   90.00
#
_symmetry.space_group_name_H-M   'P 1'
#
loop_
_entity.id
_entity.type
_entity.pdbx_description
1 polymer ?
#
loop_
_entity_poly.entity_id
_entity_poly.type
_entity_poly.pdbx_seq_one_letter_code
_entity_poly.pdbx_strand_id
1 'polypeptide(L)'
;MFSGLPHGIKPRWWIVTGVVTALGVNVYAASWISGLMLICLAILISPPAYDRLLVALKVGDPLHLRVLIVLIGLTASTYVLNIHTSHIEDQRVAAAKAEQDRTDQLEREASAAAAQAKIESTRQFYVTNKSSILQEIATALNSRDVNKASTINARYASVITDPEYLVLQQKLATLVDEIALAKREQERKDTIAGLLKDLKTLNAADYTKAISLYTSLLQLEPANKAYQQNLERFKKAEASRQAKIEADQQAAAARASRTKQIESQFSQWDGSHRTFERLIKQAMNDPDSYDHVDTRYVDKGKFIRVYCTFRGKNAFGGTVKNTRVADFDINGNFLREVE
;
A
#
# COMPACT_ATOMS: atom_id res chain seq x y z
N MET A 1 32.88 -97.93 -7.69
CA MET A 1 31.55 -98.14 -7.06
C MET A 1 30.72 -96.89 -7.31
N PHE A 2 29.76 -96.97 -8.23
CA PHE A 2 28.67 -95.99 -8.35
C PHE A 2 27.56 -96.42 -7.40
N SER A 3 27.07 -95.53 -6.54
CA SER A 3 25.71 -95.60 -6.01
C SER A 3 25.30 -94.25 -5.40
N GLY A 4 24.12 -93.78 -5.76
CA GLY A 4 23.42 -92.73 -5.02
C GLY A 4 22.97 -91.53 -5.84
N LEU A 5 21.99 -91.71 -6.73
CA LEU A 5 21.06 -90.63 -7.10
C LEU A 5 19.78 -90.82 -6.29
N PRO A 6 19.34 -89.81 -5.52
CA PRO A 6 17.96 -89.77 -5.06
C PRO A 6 17.23 -88.46 -5.45
N HIS A 7 16.01 -88.68 -5.95
CA HIS A 7 14.77 -87.93 -5.70
C HIS A 7 14.33 -86.84 -6.70
N GLY A 8 13.04 -86.93 -7.05
CA GLY A 8 12.38 -86.30 -8.20
C GLY A 8 12.50 -84.79 -8.24
N ILE A 9 13.03 -84.31 -9.37
CA ILE A 9 13.18 -82.91 -9.72
C ILE A 9 11.78 -82.28 -9.80
N LYS A 10 11.44 -81.38 -8.88
CA LYS A 10 10.24 -80.54 -8.98
C LYS A 10 10.52 -79.42 -9.99
N PRO A 11 10.00 -79.46 -11.23
CA PRO A 11 10.44 -78.58 -12.32
C PRO A 11 10.19 -77.09 -12.07
N ARG A 12 9.23 -76.76 -11.18
CA ARG A 12 8.86 -75.38 -10.82
C ARG A 12 10.03 -74.58 -10.22
N TRP A 13 10.93 -75.20 -9.45
CA TRP A 13 12.03 -74.48 -8.80
C TRP A 13 13.20 -74.16 -9.73
N TRP A 14 13.37 -74.92 -10.83
CA TRP A 14 14.28 -74.56 -11.91
C TRP A 14 13.80 -73.30 -12.65
N ILE A 15 12.49 -73.18 -12.87
CA ILE A 15 11.88 -71.99 -13.48
C ILE A 15 12.12 -70.78 -12.58
N VAL A 16 11.85 -70.88 -11.27
CA VAL A 16 12.09 -69.79 -10.31
C VAL A 16 13.57 -69.39 -10.28
N THR A 17 14.49 -70.35 -10.27
CA THR A 17 15.94 -70.09 -10.33
C THR A 17 16.32 -69.33 -11.59
N GLY A 18 15.80 -69.74 -12.76
CA GLY A 18 16.02 -69.06 -14.02
C GLY A 18 15.50 -67.61 -14.01
N VAL A 19 14.30 -67.39 -13.46
CA VAL A 19 13.70 -66.05 -13.33
C VAL A 19 14.52 -65.15 -12.40
N VAL A 20 14.93 -65.64 -11.23
CA VAL A 20 15.75 -64.86 -10.27
C VAL A 20 17.13 -64.55 -10.85
N THR A 21 17.71 -65.48 -11.62
CA THR A 21 18.98 -65.25 -12.32
C THR A 21 18.84 -64.16 -13.38
N ALA A 22 17.80 -64.23 -14.21
CA ALA A 22 17.52 -63.22 -15.23
C ALA A 22 17.26 -61.83 -14.60
N LEU A 23 16.54 -61.77 -13.48
CA LEU A 23 16.36 -60.55 -12.69
C LEU A 23 17.70 -60.02 -12.15
N GLY A 24 18.55 -60.90 -11.62
CA GLY A 24 19.88 -60.52 -11.15
C GLY A 24 20.76 -59.91 -12.24
N VAL A 25 20.78 -60.52 -13.43
CA VAL A 25 21.51 -60.00 -14.61
C VAL A 25 20.95 -58.65 -15.05
N ASN A 26 19.62 -58.50 -15.09
CA ASN A 26 18.97 -57.25 -15.48
C ASN A 26 19.31 -56.11 -14.49
N VAL A 27 19.24 -56.39 -13.18
CA VAL A 27 19.52 -55.41 -12.12
C VAL A 27 21.01 -55.08 -12.01
N TYR A 28 21.91 -55.95 -12.49
CA TYR A 28 23.36 -55.78 -12.39
C TYR A 28 23.86 -54.45 -12.98
N ALA A 29 23.25 -53.98 -14.08
CA ALA A 29 23.62 -52.71 -14.71
C ALA A 29 23.27 -51.48 -13.83
N ALA A 30 22.21 -51.57 -13.02
CA ALA A 30 21.79 -50.51 -12.11
C ALA A 30 22.50 -50.59 -10.75
N SER A 31 22.73 -51.81 -10.24
CA SER A 31 23.54 -52.08 -9.05
C SER A 31 24.18 -53.44 -9.16
N TRP A 32 25.50 -53.44 -9.35
CA TRP A 32 26.28 -54.68 -9.43
C TRP A 32 26.17 -55.49 -8.13
N ILE A 33 26.06 -54.81 -6.97
CA ILE A 33 25.91 -55.45 -5.65
C ILE A 33 24.57 -56.20 -5.57
N SER A 34 23.47 -55.53 -5.92
CA SER A 34 22.14 -56.15 -5.91
C SER A 34 22.03 -57.27 -6.94
N GLY A 35 22.59 -57.07 -8.14
CA GLY A 35 22.63 -58.09 -9.19
C GLY A 35 23.38 -59.35 -8.74
N LEU A 36 24.55 -59.20 -8.11
CA LEU A 36 25.28 -60.32 -7.51
C LEU A 36 24.49 -61.02 -6.40
N MET A 37 23.84 -60.28 -5.50
CA MET A 37 23.01 -60.88 -4.45
C MET A 37 21.91 -61.77 -5.03
N LEU A 38 21.23 -61.34 -6.10
CA LEU A 38 20.19 -62.13 -6.76
C LEU A 38 20.75 -63.35 -7.49
N ILE A 39 21.93 -63.25 -8.09
CA ILE A 39 22.61 -64.39 -8.71
C ILE A 39 23.02 -65.42 -7.64
N CYS A 40 23.56 -64.96 -6.50
CA CYS A 40 23.86 -65.82 -5.36
C CYS A 40 22.60 -66.45 -4.77
N LEU A 41 21.50 -65.69 -4.66
CA LEU A 41 20.20 -66.21 -4.24
C LEU A 41 19.69 -67.28 -5.20
N ALA A 42 19.81 -67.08 -6.50
CA ALA A 42 19.42 -68.05 -7.52
C ALA A 42 20.21 -69.36 -7.37
N ILE A 43 21.53 -69.28 -7.14
CA ILE A 43 22.36 -70.45 -6.87
C ILE A 43 21.87 -71.17 -5.60
N LEU A 44 21.58 -70.42 -4.53
CA LEU A 44 21.13 -70.97 -3.24
C LEU A 44 19.78 -71.70 -3.32
N ILE A 45 18.81 -71.16 -4.07
CA ILE A 45 17.47 -71.76 -4.22
C ILE A 45 17.43 -72.84 -5.29
N SER A 46 18.50 -72.99 -6.08
CA SER A 46 18.59 -74.05 -7.09
C SER A 46 18.42 -75.43 -6.44
N PRO A 47 17.70 -76.36 -7.08
CA PRO A 47 17.40 -77.66 -6.46
C PRO A 47 18.62 -78.39 -5.87
N PRO A 48 19.77 -78.54 -6.56
CA PRO A 48 20.90 -79.29 -6.01
C PRO A 48 21.58 -78.59 -4.83
N ALA A 49 21.60 -77.25 -4.79
CA ALA A 49 22.21 -76.50 -3.68
C ALA A 49 21.30 -76.51 -2.45
N TYR A 50 20.00 -76.30 -2.65
CA TYR A 50 19.04 -76.26 -1.57
C TYR A 50 18.84 -77.61 -0.88
N ASP A 51 18.83 -78.71 -1.64
CA ASP A 51 18.64 -80.05 -1.05
C ASP A 51 19.84 -80.41 -0.14
N ARG A 52 21.05 -80.00 -0.51
CA ARG A 52 22.24 -80.13 0.36
C ARG A 52 22.11 -79.29 1.63
N LEU A 53 21.56 -78.08 1.54
CA LEU A 53 21.31 -77.21 2.68
C LEU A 53 20.30 -77.85 3.66
N LEU A 54 19.21 -78.44 3.16
CA LEU A 54 18.22 -79.14 4.00
C LEU A 54 18.83 -80.30 4.77
N VAL A 55 19.65 -81.12 4.11
CA VAL A 55 20.34 -82.27 4.74
C VAL A 55 21.27 -81.78 5.86
N ALA A 56 22.02 -80.70 5.62
CA ALA A 56 22.90 -80.11 6.63
C ALA A 56 22.13 -79.56 7.84
N LEU A 57 20.96 -78.95 7.61
CA LEU A 57 20.11 -78.38 8.66
C LEU A 57 19.21 -79.42 9.37
N LYS A 58 19.16 -80.66 8.87
CA LYS A 58 18.29 -81.75 9.37
C LYS A 58 16.80 -81.36 9.45
N VAL A 59 16.35 -80.48 8.55
CA VAL A 59 14.94 -80.06 8.41
C VAL A 59 14.34 -80.76 7.19
N GLY A 60 13.04 -81.09 7.22
CA GLY A 60 12.34 -81.59 6.02
C GLY A 60 12.28 -80.54 4.89
N ASP A 61 11.56 -80.81 3.79
CA ASP A 61 11.35 -79.84 2.69
C ASP A 61 9.99 -79.11 2.83
N PRO A 62 9.81 -78.17 3.79
CA PRO A 62 8.62 -77.35 3.81
C PRO A 62 8.74 -76.33 2.68
N LEU A 63 7.79 -76.39 1.73
CA LEU A 63 7.68 -75.45 0.62
C LEU A 63 7.79 -73.98 1.09
N HIS A 64 7.25 -73.68 2.27
CA HIS A 64 7.26 -72.36 2.89
C HIS A 64 8.66 -71.81 3.19
N LEU A 65 9.66 -72.65 3.47
CA LEU A 65 11.01 -72.20 3.80
C LEU A 65 11.77 -71.69 2.56
N ARG A 66 11.66 -72.38 1.42
CA ARG A 66 12.23 -71.90 0.13
C ARG A 66 11.59 -70.57 -0.28
N VAL A 67 10.27 -70.48 -0.16
CA VAL A 67 9.52 -69.25 -0.47
C VAL A 67 9.94 -68.11 0.46
N LEU A 68 10.12 -68.37 1.75
CA LEU A 68 10.62 -67.39 2.71
C LEU A 68 12.02 -66.88 2.35
N ILE A 69 12.94 -67.78 1.97
CA ILE A 69 14.30 -67.41 1.54
C ILE A 69 14.27 -66.52 0.28
N VAL A 70 13.41 -66.85 -0.69
CA VAL A 70 13.22 -66.02 -1.89
C VAL A 70 12.66 -64.65 -1.49
N LEU A 71 11.64 -64.58 -0.64
CA LEU A 71 11.05 -63.31 -0.21
C LEU A 71 12.06 -62.44 0.55
N ILE A 72 12.85 -63.03 1.46
CA ILE A 72 13.91 -62.32 2.20
C ILE A 72 15.01 -61.86 1.23
N GLY A 73 15.45 -62.73 0.31
CA GLY A 73 16.49 -62.39 -0.65
C GLY A 73 16.07 -61.29 -1.62
N LEU A 74 14.83 -61.32 -2.11
CA LEU A 74 14.27 -60.28 -2.96
C LEU A 74 14.12 -58.95 -2.21
N THR A 75 13.61 -58.96 -0.98
CA THR A 75 13.45 -57.74 -0.15
C THR A 75 14.78 -57.13 0.27
N ALA A 76 15.77 -57.96 0.62
CA ALA A 76 17.12 -57.51 0.89
C ALA A 76 17.79 -56.94 -0.37
N SER A 77 17.62 -57.61 -1.52
CA SER A 77 18.14 -57.13 -2.80
C SER A 77 17.52 -55.80 -3.21
N THR A 78 16.20 -55.62 -3.09
CA THR A 78 15.55 -54.34 -3.42
C THR A 78 16.00 -53.21 -2.50
N TYR A 79 16.19 -53.50 -1.20
CA TYR A 79 16.75 -52.54 -0.26
C TYR A 79 18.18 -52.12 -0.64
N VAL A 80 19.05 -53.10 -0.96
CA VAL A 80 20.43 -52.85 -1.38
C VAL A 80 20.50 -52.13 -2.73
N LEU A 81 19.62 -52.47 -3.68
CA LEU A 81 19.48 -51.77 -4.95
C LEU A 81 19.20 -50.29 -4.68
N ASN A 82 18.18 -49.99 -3.87
CA ASN A 82 17.75 -48.63 -3.57
C ASN A 82 18.88 -47.78 -2.94
N ILE A 83 19.56 -48.31 -1.92
CA ILE A 83 20.67 -47.60 -1.24
C ILE A 83 21.86 -47.40 -2.18
N HIS A 84 22.23 -48.42 -2.96
CA HIS A 84 23.37 -48.30 -3.85
C HIS A 84 23.10 -47.30 -4.96
N THR A 85 21.90 -47.31 -5.54
CA THR A 85 21.50 -46.35 -6.57
C THR A 85 21.41 -44.93 -6.02
N SER A 86 20.91 -44.73 -4.79
CA SER A 86 20.84 -43.38 -4.19
C SER A 86 22.23 -42.83 -3.92
N HIS A 87 23.14 -43.65 -3.40
CA HIS A 87 24.51 -43.22 -3.15
C HIS A 87 25.27 -42.88 -4.44
N ILE A 88 25.07 -43.67 -5.52
CA ILE A 88 25.65 -43.34 -6.84
C ILE A 88 25.12 -42.01 -7.35
N GLU A 89 23.82 -41.76 -7.20
CA GLU A 89 23.21 -40.50 -7.66
C GLU A 89 23.69 -39.31 -6.82
N ASP A 90 23.79 -39.45 -5.50
CA ASP A 90 24.36 -38.42 -4.63
C ASP A 90 25.80 -38.08 -5.01
N GLN A 91 26.62 -39.10 -5.35
CA GLN A 91 27.97 -38.89 -5.84
C GLN A 91 28.01 -38.18 -7.20
N ARG A 92 27.09 -38.51 -8.11
CA ARG A 92 26.99 -37.85 -9.42
C ARG A 92 26.57 -36.39 -9.28
N VAL A 93 25.58 -36.11 -8.43
CA VAL A 93 25.12 -34.75 -8.14
C VAL A 93 26.22 -33.95 -7.45
N ALA A 94 26.92 -34.53 -6.48
CA ALA A 94 28.05 -33.89 -5.82
C ALA A 94 29.20 -33.59 -6.79
N ALA A 95 29.53 -34.53 -7.69
CA ALA A 95 30.55 -34.35 -8.71
C ALA A 95 30.17 -33.25 -9.72
N ALA A 96 28.92 -33.27 -10.21
CA ALA A 96 28.40 -32.25 -11.14
C ALA A 96 28.40 -30.85 -10.49
N LYS A 97 28.00 -30.76 -9.21
CA LYS A 97 28.05 -29.50 -8.46
C LYS A 97 29.49 -29.01 -8.27
N ALA A 98 30.42 -29.89 -7.93
CA ALA A 98 31.84 -29.52 -7.79
C ALA A 98 32.46 -29.03 -9.10
N GLU A 99 32.05 -29.62 -10.24
CA GLU A 99 32.45 -29.16 -11.57
C GLU A 99 31.88 -27.78 -11.88
N GLN A 100 30.59 -27.56 -11.62
CA GLN A 100 29.94 -26.26 -11.80
C GLN A 100 30.54 -25.17 -10.89
N ASP A 101 30.77 -25.47 -9.61
CA ASP A 101 31.39 -24.52 -8.67
C ASP A 101 32.80 -24.14 -9.16
N ARG A 102 33.54 -25.08 -9.75
CA ARG A 102 34.85 -24.82 -10.36
C ARG A 102 34.75 -23.95 -11.60
N THR A 103 33.79 -24.19 -12.49
CA THR A 103 33.59 -23.32 -13.67
C THR A 103 33.21 -21.91 -13.26
N ASP A 104 32.30 -21.77 -12.29
CA ASP A 104 31.87 -20.48 -11.77
C ASP A 104 33.03 -19.72 -11.12
N GLN A 105 33.90 -20.42 -10.39
CA GLN A 105 35.12 -19.82 -9.84
C GLN A 105 36.08 -19.34 -10.93
N LEU A 106 36.35 -20.17 -11.95
CA LEU A 106 37.20 -19.79 -13.07
C LEU A 106 36.64 -18.59 -13.85
N GLU A 107 35.33 -18.50 -14.04
CA GLU A 107 34.68 -17.35 -14.67
C GLU A 107 34.78 -16.08 -13.81
N ARG A 108 34.63 -16.20 -12.49
CA ARG A 108 34.83 -15.06 -11.55
C ARG A 108 36.29 -14.59 -11.55
N GLU A 109 37.24 -15.51 -11.55
CA GLU A 109 38.67 -15.17 -11.62
C GLU A 109 39.01 -14.55 -12.98
N ALA A 110 38.52 -15.10 -14.08
CA ALA A 110 38.72 -14.56 -15.42
C ALA A 110 38.11 -13.16 -15.58
N SER A 111 36.90 -12.94 -15.06
CA SER A 111 36.26 -11.62 -15.08
C SER A 111 36.97 -10.60 -14.18
N ALA A 112 37.43 -11.01 -13.00
CA ALA A 112 38.25 -10.17 -12.12
C ALA A 112 39.59 -9.81 -12.78
N ALA A 113 40.27 -10.79 -13.39
CA ALA A 113 41.51 -10.56 -14.13
C ALA A 113 41.30 -9.64 -15.34
N ALA A 114 40.21 -9.81 -16.09
CA ALA A 114 39.86 -8.93 -17.20
C ALA A 114 39.56 -7.50 -16.72
N ALA A 115 38.88 -7.34 -15.58
CA ALA A 115 38.64 -6.04 -14.97
C ALA A 115 39.96 -5.35 -14.54
N GLN A 116 40.88 -6.09 -13.91
CA GLN A 116 42.20 -5.58 -13.55
C GLN A 116 43.03 -5.21 -14.78
N ALA A 117 43.03 -6.04 -15.83
CA ALA A 117 43.72 -5.75 -17.08
C ALA A 117 43.19 -4.47 -17.74
N LYS A 118 41.88 -4.24 -17.67
CA LYS A 118 41.25 -3.00 -18.16
C LYS A 118 41.64 -1.77 -17.33
N ILE A 119 41.73 -1.91 -16.00
CA ILE A 119 42.20 -0.85 -15.10
C ILE A 119 43.64 -0.47 -15.44
N GLU A 120 44.52 -1.46 -15.59
CA GLU A 120 45.93 -1.24 -15.89
C GLU A 120 46.14 -0.65 -17.29
N SER A 121 45.42 -1.12 -18.30
CA SER A 121 45.48 -0.51 -19.64
C SER A 121 44.98 0.94 -19.65
N THR A 122 43.96 1.25 -18.86
CA THR A 122 43.48 2.63 -18.66
C THR A 122 44.54 3.50 -18.00
N ARG A 123 45.25 2.98 -16.99
CA ARG A 123 46.37 3.67 -16.34
C ARG A 123 47.51 3.94 -17.31
N GLN A 124 47.91 2.95 -18.10
CA GLN A 124 48.97 3.09 -19.11
C GLN A 124 48.60 4.09 -20.20
N PHE A 125 47.35 4.03 -20.68
CA PHE A 125 46.83 5.01 -21.64
C PHE A 125 46.86 6.42 -21.06
N TYR A 126 46.44 6.59 -19.79
CA TYR A 126 46.51 7.88 -19.11
C TYR A 126 47.93 8.39 -18.99
N VAL A 127 48.89 7.56 -18.55
CA VAL A 127 50.30 7.97 -18.42
C VAL A 127 50.87 8.44 -19.76
N THR A 128 50.58 7.71 -20.84
CA THR A 128 51.05 8.07 -22.20
C THR A 128 50.41 9.36 -22.71
N ASN A 129 49.15 9.62 -22.37
CA ASN A 129 48.36 10.74 -22.91
C ASN A 129 48.06 11.83 -21.88
N LYS A 130 48.81 11.87 -20.76
CA LYS A 130 48.49 12.69 -19.58
C LYS A 130 48.23 14.15 -19.93
N SER A 131 49.15 14.77 -20.66
CA SER A 131 49.08 16.18 -21.05
C SER A 131 47.81 16.50 -21.86
N SER A 132 47.50 15.69 -22.87
CA SER A 132 46.31 15.84 -23.71
C SER A 132 45.02 15.69 -22.90
N ILE A 133 44.96 14.69 -22.01
CA ILE A 133 43.77 14.43 -21.18
C ILE A 133 43.54 15.58 -20.19
N LEU A 134 44.60 16.01 -19.50
CA LEU A 134 44.50 17.14 -18.55
C LEU A 134 44.08 18.42 -19.27
N GLN A 135 44.63 18.69 -20.46
CA GLN A 135 44.26 19.84 -21.28
C GLN A 135 42.80 19.77 -21.74
N GLU A 136 42.31 18.60 -22.16
CA GLU A 136 40.94 18.43 -22.61
C GLU A 136 39.94 18.69 -21.49
N ILE A 137 40.18 18.12 -20.30
CA ILE A 137 39.36 18.37 -19.11
C ILE A 137 39.43 19.84 -18.72
N ALA A 138 40.62 20.43 -18.66
CA ALA A 138 40.78 21.84 -18.33
C ALA A 138 40.05 22.75 -19.33
N THR A 139 40.08 22.43 -20.61
CA THR A 139 39.37 23.19 -21.66
C THR A 139 37.86 23.08 -21.47
N ALA A 140 37.33 21.87 -21.20
CA ALA A 140 35.92 21.66 -20.92
C ALA A 140 35.45 22.40 -19.66
N LEU A 141 36.28 22.43 -18.61
CA LEU A 141 36.01 23.19 -17.39
C LEU A 141 36.02 24.70 -17.65
N ASN A 142 36.98 25.21 -18.43
CA ASN A 142 37.08 26.62 -18.79
C ASN A 142 35.89 27.09 -19.66
N SER A 143 35.39 26.21 -20.53
CA SER A 143 34.16 26.48 -21.30
C SER A 143 32.87 26.22 -20.50
N ARG A 144 32.98 25.83 -19.22
CA ARG A 144 31.89 25.40 -18.34
C ARG A 144 31.01 24.28 -18.93
N ASP A 145 31.57 23.45 -19.80
CA ASP A 145 30.90 22.28 -20.37
C ASP A 145 31.01 21.08 -19.42
N VAL A 146 30.09 21.04 -18.44
CA VAL A 146 30.03 19.99 -17.42
C VAL A 146 29.78 18.61 -18.02
N ASN A 147 29.03 18.51 -19.13
CA ASN A 147 28.74 17.21 -19.75
C ASN A 147 30.00 16.60 -20.35
N LYS A 148 30.78 17.40 -21.08
CA LYS A 148 32.06 16.97 -21.65
C LYS A 148 33.06 16.65 -20.54
N ALA A 149 33.22 17.54 -19.56
CA ALA A 149 34.14 17.33 -18.43
C ALA A 149 33.78 16.08 -17.61
N SER A 150 32.50 15.84 -17.32
CA SER A 150 32.02 14.65 -16.60
C SER A 150 32.23 13.36 -17.39
N THR A 151 32.03 13.40 -18.71
CA THR A 151 32.27 12.25 -19.59
C THR A 151 33.74 11.84 -19.59
N ILE A 152 34.65 12.81 -19.61
CA ILE A 152 36.08 12.52 -19.53
C ILE A 152 36.43 12.03 -18.12
N ASN A 153 35.91 12.69 -17.08
CA ASN A 153 36.14 12.31 -15.68
C ASN A 153 35.71 10.86 -15.38
N ALA A 154 34.52 10.45 -15.86
CA ALA A 154 33.98 9.10 -15.64
C ALA A 154 34.89 7.96 -16.15
N ARG A 155 35.74 8.23 -17.15
CA ARG A 155 36.67 7.23 -17.71
C ARG A 155 37.87 6.96 -16.80
N TYR A 156 38.26 7.93 -15.98
CA TYR A 156 39.55 7.91 -15.26
C TYR A 156 39.41 8.04 -13.73
N ALA A 157 38.31 8.60 -13.23
CA ALA A 157 38.14 8.96 -11.82
C ALA A 157 38.26 7.81 -10.82
N SER A 158 37.94 6.58 -11.22
CA SER A 158 38.04 5.40 -10.36
C SER A 158 39.43 4.75 -10.34
N VAL A 159 40.32 5.16 -11.25
CA VAL A 159 41.60 4.48 -11.51
C VAL A 159 42.81 5.38 -11.27
N ILE A 160 42.66 6.69 -11.50
CA ILE A 160 43.76 7.65 -11.50
C ILE A 160 43.77 8.45 -10.19
N THR A 161 44.93 8.47 -9.52
CA THR A 161 45.18 9.21 -8.27
C THR A 161 46.22 10.33 -8.45
N ASP A 162 46.45 10.77 -9.69
CA ASP A 162 47.40 11.83 -10.01
C ASP A 162 46.97 13.19 -9.39
N PRO A 163 47.87 13.91 -8.69
CA PRO A 163 47.51 15.17 -8.02
C PRO A 163 46.93 16.25 -8.94
N GLU A 164 47.43 16.39 -10.16
CA GLU A 164 46.93 17.41 -11.11
C GLU A 164 45.53 17.06 -11.59
N TYR A 165 45.28 15.76 -11.83
CA TYR A 165 43.95 15.27 -12.17
C TYR A 165 42.96 15.45 -11.02
N LEU A 166 43.35 15.16 -9.78
CA LEU A 166 42.50 15.33 -8.59
C LEU A 166 42.08 16.80 -8.41
N VAL A 167 42.96 17.76 -8.68
CA VAL A 167 42.61 19.20 -8.67
C VAL A 167 41.54 19.51 -9.72
N LEU A 168 41.63 18.95 -10.93
CA LEU A 168 40.60 19.14 -11.96
C LEU A 168 39.28 18.46 -11.59
N GLN A 169 39.31 17.29 -10.94
CA GLN A 169 38.12 16.62 -10.43
C GLN A 169 37.41 17.44 -9.35
N GLN A 170 38.17 18.05 -8.43
CA GLN A 170 37.62 18.95 -7.43
C GLN A 170 36.98 20.18 -8.08
N LYS A 171 37.65 20.79 -9.07
CA LYS A 171 37.09 21.92 -9.85
C LYS A 171 35.81 21.54 -10.60
N LEU A 172 35.74 20.32 -11.14
CA LEU A 172 34.53 19.81 -11.76
C LEU A 172 33.39 19.70 -10.74
N ALA A 173 33.66 19.12 -9.57
CA ALA A 173 32.66 18.99 -8.51
C ALA A 173 32.11 20.36 -8.08
N THR A 174 32.99 21.34 -7.84
CA THR A 174 32.55 22.70 -7.49
C THR A 174 31.74 23.35 -8.60
N LEU A 175 32.13 23.18 -9.86
CA LEU A 175 31.39 23.73 -11.00
C LEU A 175 30.01 23.08 -11.17
N VAL A 176 29.90 21.77 -10.95
CA VAL A 176 28.63 21.04 -10.98
C VAL A 176 27.68 21.60 -9.91
N ASP A 177 28.20 21.78 -8.69
CA ASP A 177 27.42 22.33 -7.58
C ASP A 177 26.99 23.78 -7.86
N GLU A 178 27.89 24.62 -8.38
CA GLU A 178 27.56 25.99 -8.79
C GLU A 178 26.45 26.05 -9.83
N ILE A 179 26.51 25.23 -10.88
CA ILE A 179 25.48 25.20 -11.93
C ILE A 179 24.16 24.66 -11.36
N ALA A 180 24.21 23.64 -10.50
CA ALA A 180 23.02 23.12 -9.84
C ALA A 180 22.36 24.16 -8.92
N LEU A 181 23.16 24.92 -8.16
CA LEU A 181 22.67 26.02 -7.34
C LEU A 181 22.07 27.14 -8.20
N ALA A 182 22.74 27.55 -9.28
CA ALA A 182 22.22 28.56 -10.20
C ALA A 182 20.90 28.12 -10.85
N LYS A 183 20.80 26.84 -11.24
CA LYS A 183 19.57 26.27 -11.80
C LYS A 183 18.44 26.27 -10.78
N ARG A 184 18.68 25.82 -9.55
CA ARG A 184 17.69 25.87 -8.44
C ARG A 184 17.23 27.29 -8.16
N GLU A 185 18.16 28.24 -8.18
CA GLU A 185 17.85 29.65 -7.99
C GLU A 185 16.99 30.21 -9.14
N GLN A 186 17.26 29.78 -10.37
CA GLN A 186 16.43 30.15 -11.52
C GLN A 186 15.03 29.53 -11.42
N GLU A 187 14.92 28.24 -11.10
CA GLU A 187 13.64 27.55 -10.89
C GLU A 187 12.82 28.21 -9.77
N ARG A 188 13.49 28.63 -8.69
CA ARG A 188 12.87 29.41 -7.60
C ARG A 188 12.31 30.74 -8.12
N LYS A 189 13.07 31.49 -8.92
CA LYS A 189 12.63 32.76 -9.53
C LYS A 189 11.47 32.56 -10.49
N ASP A 190 11.52 31.52 -11.32
CA ASP A 190 10.46 31.19 -12.28
C ASP A 190 9.17 30.81 -11.55
N THR A 191 9.29 30.04 -10.45
CA THR A 191 8.16 29.69 -9.58
C THR A 191 7.54 30.94 -8.95
N ILE A 192 8.36 31.84 -8.40
CA ILE A 192 7.90 33.12 -7.85
C ILE A 192 7.19 33.93 -8.94
N ALA A 193 7.75 34.02 -10.14
CA ALA A 193 7.15 34.75 -11.26
C ALA A 193 5.79 34.16 -11.67
N GLY A 194 5.66 32.83 -11.68
CA GLY A 194 4.40 32.13 -11.89
C GLY A 194 3.35 32.46 -10.83
N LEU A 195 3.71 32.35 -9.55
CA LEU A 195 2.82 32.68 -8.43
C LEU A 195 2.38 34.16 -8.46
N LEU A 196 3.29 35.08 -8.80
CA LEU A 196 2.96 36.50 -8.96
C LEU A 196 2.04 36.76 -10.17
N LYS A 197 2.15 35.97 -11.23
CA LYS A 197 1.23 36.03 -12.38
C LYS A 197 -0.17 35.56 -11.98
N ASP A 198 -0.27 34.47 -11.23
CA ASP A 198 -1.55 33.95 -10.73
C ASP A 198 -2.22 34.94 -9.77
N LEU A 199 -1.44 35.65 -8.95
CA LEU A 199 -1.96 36.72 -8.10
C LEU A 199 -2.54 37.90 -8.91
N LYS A 200 -2.01 38.20 -10.09
CA LYS A 200 -2.52 39.28 -10.95
C LYS A 200 -3.85 38.94 -11.63
N THR A 201 -4.10 37.66 -11.89
CA THR A 201 -5.33 37.19 -12.52
C THR A 201 -6.41 36.79 -11.51
N LEU A 202 -6.09 36.85 -10.22
CA LEU A 202 -6.97 36.41 -9.15
C LEU A 202 -8.19 37.33 -8.99
N ASN A 203 -9.36 36.72 -8.78
CA ASN A 203 -10.57 37.45 -8.41
C ASN A 203 -10.41 38.09 -7.02
N ALA A 204 -10.77 39.36 -6.87
CA ALA A 204 -10.67 40.12 -5.63
C ALA A 204 -11.40 39.50 -4.43
N ALA A 205 -12.41 38.65 -4.67
CA ALA A 205 -13.17 37.95 -3.63
C ALA A 205 -12.61 36.57 -3.22
N ASP A 206 -11.61 36.04 -3.94
CA ASP A 206 -11.06 34.69 -3.74
C ASP A 206 -9.95 34.69 -2.68
N TYR A 207 -10.28 35.07 -1.44
CA TYR A 207 -9.31 35.17 -0.33
C TYR A 207 -8.56 33.87 -0.04
N THR A 208 -9.23 32.73 -0.12
CA THR A 208 -8.63 31.42 0.14
C THR A 208 -7.49 31.11 -0.85
N LYS A 209 -7.66 31.46 -2.13
CA LYS A 209 -6.61 31.32 -3.15
C LYS A 209 -5.50 32.36 -2.96
N ALA A 210 -5.83 33.59 -2.57
CA ALA A 210 -4.80 34.59 -2.24
C ALA A 210 -3.91 34.10 -1.10
N ILE A 211 -4.51 33.56 -0.04
CA ILE A 211 -3.82 33.03 1.14
C ILE A 211 -2.89 31.88 0.75
N SER A 212 -3.35 30.94 -0.08
CA SER A 212 -2.50 29.83 -0.53
C SER A 212 -1.31 30.31 -1.36
N LEU A 213 -1.53 31.23 -2.31
CA LEU A 213 -0.46 31.80 -3.14
C LEU A 213 0.58 32.56 -2.30
N TYR A 214 0.16 33.41 -1.36
CA TYR A 214 1.09 34.11 -0.46
C TYR A 214 1.81 33.18 0.50
N THR A 215 1.17 32.08 0.92
CA THR A 215 1.82 31.05 1.74
C THR A 215 2.94 30.37 0.95
N SER A 216 2.69 29.99 -0.31
CA SER A 216 3.72 29.41 -1.19
C SER A 216 4.86 30.39 -1.46
N LEU A 217 4.56 31.68 -1.66
CA LEU A 217 5.59 32.72 -1.83
C LEU A 217 6.48 32.86 -0.58
N LEU A 218 5.91 32.76 0.63
CA LEU A 218 6.68 32.82 1.87
C LEU A 218 7.51 31.57 2.15
N GLN A 219 7.16 30.41 1.60
CA GLN A 219 8.04 29.24 1.65
C GLN A 219 9.33 29.46 0.84
N LEU A 220 9.23 30.20 -0.29
CA LEU A 220 10.36 30.51 -1.16
C LEU A 220 11.16 31.74 -0.71
N GLU A 221 10.48 32.72 -0.09
CA GLU A 221 11.07 33.95 0.44
C GLU A 221 10.56 34.28 1.86
N PRO A 222 11.01 33.55 2.90
CA PRO A 222 10.48 33.71 4.26
C PRO A 222 10.66 35.11 4.86
N ALA A 223 11.72 35.81 4.46
CA ALA A 223 12.06 37.14 4.95
C ALA A 223 11.29 38.29 4.26
N ASN A 224 10.44 37.98 3.27
CA ASN A 224 9.73 38.99 2.50
C ASN A 224 8.56 39.60 3.31
N LYS A 225 8.79 40.78 3.89
CA LYS A 225 7.81 41.49 4.72
C LYS A 225 6.51 41.84 3.97
N ALA A 226 6.57 42.13 2.67
CA ALA A 226 5.39 42.47 1.90
C ALA A 226 4.45 41.28 1.75
N TYR A 227 4.99 40.08 1.51
CA TYR A 227 4.19 38.86 1.44
C TYR A 227 3.57 38.50 2.80
N GLN A 228 4.32 38.66 3.89
CA GLN A 228 3.81 38.46 5.25
C GLN A 228 2.62 39.39 5.53
N GLN A 229 2.76 40.68 5.24
CA GLN A 229 1.68 41.66 5.46
C GLN A 229 0.44 41.37 4.62
N ASN A 230 0.63 41.00 3.35
CA ASN A 230 -0.50 40.64 2.48
C ASN A 230 -1.20 39.37 2.94
N LEU A 231 -0.45 38.34 3.34
CA LEU A 231 -1.02 37.11 3.90
C LEU A 231 -1.92 37.41 5.10
N GLU A 232 -1.43 38.19 6.06
CA GLU A 232 -2.20 38.55 7.25
C GLU A 232 -3.42 39.42 6.92
N ARG A 233 -3.30 40.33 5.94
CA ARG A 233 -4.44 41.09 5.43
C ARG A 233 -5.54 40.17 4.88
N PHE A 234 -5.17 39.19 4.05
CA PHE A 234 -6.15 38.27 3.46
C PHE A 234 -6.76 37.32 4.49
N LYS A 235 -5.97 36.81 5.44
CA LYS A 235 -6.51 36.01 6.57
C LYS A 235 -7.53 36.80 7.39
N LYS A 236 -7.22 38.06 7.73
CA LYS A 236 -8.13 38.92 8.48
C LYS A 236 -9.42 39.20 7.70
N ALA A 237 -9.31 39.43 6.39
CA ALA A 237 -10.45 39.63 5.50
C ALA A 237 -11.33 38.38 5.40
N GLU A 238 -10.74 37.20 5.26
CA GLU A 238 -11.45 35.92 5.24
C GLU A 238 -12.15 35.64 6.58
N ALA A 239 -11.45 35.83 7.70
CA ALA A 239 -12.03 35.67 9.04
C ALA A 239 -13.22 36.62 9.26
N SER A 240 -13.10 37.87 8.82
CA SER A 240 -14.19 38.84 8.92
C SER A 240 -15.38 38.48 8.02
N ARG A 241 -15.12 37.95 6.81
CA ARG A 241 -16.17 37.42 5.92
C ARG A 241 -16.90 36.26 6.58
N GLN A 242 -16.15 35.32 7.13
CA GLN A 242 -16.71 34.14 7.77
C GLN A 242 -17.53 34.51 9.02
N ALA A 243 -17.00 35.39 9.86
CA ALA A 243 -17.73 35.90 11.03
C ALA A 243 -19.03 36.60 10.65
N LYS A 244 -19.06 37.35 9.55
CA LYS A 244 -20.30 37.97 9.05
C LYS A 244 -21.31 36.93 8.58
N ILE A 245 -20.87 35.93 7.81
CA ILE A 245 -21.74 34.84 7.34
C ILE A 245 -22.33 34.09 8.54
N GLU A 246 -21.50 33.75 9.52
CA GLU A 246 -21.95 33.08 10.75
C GLU A 246 -22.91 33.94 11.56
N ALA A 247 -22.65 35.24 11.70
CA ALA A 247 -23.54 36.18 12.37
C ALA A 247 -24.89 36.30 11.64
N ASP A 248 -24.89 36.38 10.30
CA ASP A 248 -26.10 36.44 9.49
C ASP A 248 -26.91 35.14 9.59
N GLN A 249 -26.23 33.98 9.59
CA GLN A 249 -26.86 32.67 9.79
C GLN A 249 -27.46 32.53 11.19
N GLN A 250 -26.74 32.95 12.23
CA GLN A 250 -27.24 32.94 13.61
C GLN A 250 -28.43 33.88 13.78
N ALA A 251 -28.37 35.08 13.20
CA ALA A 251 -29.49 36.02 13.22
C ALA A 251 -30.72 35.46 12.48
N ALA A 252 -30.51 34.81 11.33
CA ALA A 252 -31.59 34.15 10.59
C ALA A 252 -32.20 32.98 11.39
N ALA A 253 -31.37 32.15 12.01
CA ALA A 253 -31.81 31.04 12.85
C ALA A 253 -32.58 31.53 14.10
N ALA A 254 -32.11 32.59 14.76
CA ALA A 254 -32.78 33.20 15.89
C ALA A 254 -34.14 33.79 15.50
N ARG A 255 -34.23 34.47 14.34
CA ARG A 255 -35.51 34.96 13.80
C ARG A 255 -36.46 33.81 13.51
N ALA A 256 -36.00 32.75 12.84
CA ALA A 256 -36.83 31.59 12.55
C ALA A 256 -37.33 30.87 13.82
N SER A 257 -36.45 30.72 14.83
CA SER A 257 -36.83 30.15 16.13
C SER A 257 -37.88 31.01 16.83
N ARG A 258 -37.68 32.33 16.85
CA ARG A 258 -38.64 33.28 17.41
C ARG A 258 -39.99 33.22 16.69
N THR A 259 -40.00 33.22 15.36
CA THR A 259 -41.23 33.10 14.58
C THR A 259 -41.99 31.82 14.93
N LYS A 260 -41.31 30.67 15.04
CA LYS A 260 -41.95 29.41 15.46
C LYS A 260 -42.55 29.49 16.86
N GLN A 261 -41.87 30.13 17.81
CA GLN A 261 -42.40 30.34 19.16
C GLN A 261 -43.66 31.21 19.13
N ILE A 262 -43.65 32.31 18.37
CA ILE A 262 -44.83 33.15 18.19
C ILE A 262 -45.97 32.34 17.58
N GLU A 263 -45.74 31.64 16.46
CA GLU A 263 -46.75 30.86 15.75
C GLU A 263 -47.36 29.75 16.63
N SER A 264 -46.59 29.16 17.56
CA SER A 264 -47.09 28.15 18.49
C SER A 264 -48.18 28.65 19.45
N GLN A 265 -48.29 29.97 19.65
CA GLN A 265 -49.30 30.60 20.50
C GLN A 265 -50.67 30.66 19.81
N PHE A 266 -50.71 30.45 18.49
CA PHE A 266 -51.92 30.50 17.69
C PHE A 266 -52.48 29.10 17.44
N SER A 267 -53.78 29.02 17.21
CA SER A 267 -54.46 27.82 16.77
C SER A 267 -54.15 27.55 15.29
N GLN A 268 -53.87 26.29 14.95
CA GLN A 268 -53.58 25.89 13.58
C GLN A 268 -54.85 25.77 12.71
N TRP A 269 -56.04 25.78 13.33
CA TRP A 269 -57.31 25.53 12.65
C TRP A 269 -58.00 26.82 12.18
N ASP A 270 -58.03 27.83 13.05
CA ASP A 270 -58.72 29.11 12.84
C ASP A 270 -57.78 30.32 12.98
N GLY A 271 -56.53 30.12 13.41
CA GLY A 271 -55.55 31.20 13.58
C GLY A 271 -55.77 32.06 14.84
N SER A 272 -56.66 31.65 15.75
CA SER A 272 -56.94 32.39 16.99
C SER A 272 -55.75 32.34 17.96
N HIS A 273 -55.48 33.45 18.66
CA HIS A 273 -54.47 33.47 19.73
C HIS A 273 -55.08 32.87 21.00
N ARG A 274 -54.60 31.70 21.43
CA ARG A 274 -55.26 30.85 22.44
C ARG A 274 -55.51 31.56 23.77
N THR A 275 -54.53 32.30 24.27
CA THR A 275 -54.67 33.06 25.52
C THR A 275 -55.61 34.25 25.34
N PHE A 276 -55.59 34.90 24.18
CA PHE A 276 -56.41 36.10 23.97
C PHE A 276 -57.88 35.74 23.79
N GLU A 277 -58.16 34.70 23.00
CA GLU A 277 -59.51 34.16 22.84
C GLU A 277 -60.15 33.82 24.19
N ARG A 278 -59.41 33.14 25.07
CA ARG A 278 -59.88 32.81 26.42
C ARG A 278 -60.21 34.05 27.25
N LEU A 279 -59.36 35.07 27.21
CA LEU A 279 -59.60 36.34 27.91
C LEU A 279 -60.82 37.09 27.33
N ILE A 280 -60.98 37.08 26.01
CA ILE A 280 -62.13 37.69 25.33
C ILE A 280 -63.42 36.97 25.73
N LYS A 281 -63.48 35.63 25.64
CA LYS A 281 -64.63 34.82 26.05
C LYS A 281 -65.01 35.07 27.51
N GLN A 282 -64.02 35.16 28.40
CA GLN A 282 -64.24 35.48 29.82
C GLN A 282 -64.81 36.88 30.05
N ALA A 283 -64.51 37.84 29.18
CA ALA A 283 -65.02 39.21 29.26
C ALA A 283 -66.34 39.43 28.51
N MET A 284 -66.85 38.41 27.79
CA MET A 284 -68.10 38.50 27.03
C MET A 284 -69.33 38.18 27.90
N ASN A 285 -70.46 38.80 27.55
CA ASN A 285 -71.75 38.55 28.21
C ASN A 285 -72.31 37.14 27.92
N ASP A 286 -72.14 36.64 26.69
CA ASP A 286 -72.48 35.28 26.26
C ASP A 286 -71.23 34.64 25.62
N PRO A 287 -70.39 33.93 26.38
CA PRO A 287 -69.16 33.32 25.88
C PRO A 287 -69.37 32.29 24.76
N ASP A 288 -70.52 31.61 24.75
CA ASP A 288 -70.86 30.58 23.76
C ASP A 288 -71.20 31.19 22.39
N SER A 289 -71.52 32.49 22.36
CA SER A 289 -71.76 33.23 21.12
C SER A 289 -70.49 33.68 20.38
N TYR A 290 -69.30 33.39 20.93
CA TYR A 290 -68.04 33.79 20.33
C TYR A 290 -67.78 33.08 19.00
N ASP A 291 -67.53 33.87 17.95
CA ASP A 291 -67.15 33.41 16.61
C ASP A 291 -65.91 34.18 16.14
N HIS A 292 -64.81 33.47 15.91
CA HIS A 292 -63.53 34.06 15.49
C HIS A 292 -63.59 34.49 14.01
N VAL A 293 -63.09 35.68 13.69
CA VAL A 293 -63.11 36.22 12.32
C VAL A 293 -61.71 36.38 11.73
N ASP A 294 -60.81 37.05 12.46
CA ASP A 294 -59.43 37.31 11.99
C ASP A 294 -58.50 37.53 13.18
N THR A 295 -57.25 37.16 13.03
CA THR A 295 -56.20 37.51 13.99
C THR A 295 -54.92 37.87 13.26
N ARG A 296 -54.36 39.02 13.62
CA ARG A 296 -53.09 39.52 13.08
C ARG A 296 -52.14 39.82 14.22
N TYR A 297 -50.84 39.67 13.99
CA TYR A 297 -49.86 40.06 14.98
C TYR A 297 -48.73 40.89 14.38
N VAL A 298 -48.09 41.68 15.23
CA VAL A 298 -46.86 42.42 14.90
C VAL A 298 -45.84 42.12 15.98
N ASP A 299 -44.71 41.53 15.59
CA ASP A 299 -43.57 41.34 16.49
C ASP A 299 -42.85 42.68 16.69
N LYS A 300 -42.84 43.19 17.92
CA LYS A 300 -42.12 44.42 18.31
C LYS A 300 -40.78 44.11 18.99
N GLY A 301 -40.32 42.86 18.93
CA GLY A 301 -39.08 42.38 19.56
C GLY A 301 -39.22 42.16 21.06
N LYS A 302 -39.68 43.17 21.82
CA LYS A 302 -39.91 43.04 23.27
C LYS A 302 -41.23 42.37 23.63
N PHE A 303 -42.26 42.58 22.81
CA PHE A 303 -43.60 42.02 22.98
C PHE A 303 -44.23 41.78 21.61
N ILE A 304 -45.29 40.99 21.57
CA ILE A 304 -46.08 40.66 20.39
C ILE A 304 -47.41 41.40 20.54
N ARG A 305 -47.74 42.26 19.59
CA ARG A 305 -49.06 42.91 19.57
C ARG A 305 -50.01 42.07 18.73
N VAL A 306 -51.10 41.61 19.34
CA VAL A 306 -52.11 40.78 18.69
C VAL A 306 -53.40 41.56 18.52
N TYR A 307 -53.94 41.56 17.31
CA TYR A 307 -55.21 42.16 16.91
C TYR A 307 -56.19 41.01 16.69
N CYS A 308 -57.24 40.90 17.50
CA CYS A 308 -58.25 39.87 17.37
C CYS A 308 -59.59 40.49 16.99
N THR A 309 -60.18 40.01 15.90
CA THR A 309 -61.52 40.40 15.46
C THR A 309 -62.44 39.20 15.60
N PHE A 310 -63.57 39.40 16.27
CA PHE A 310 -64.53 38.34 16.59
C PHE A 310 -65.97 38.87 16.52
N ARG A 311 -66.93 37.95 16.47
CA ARG A 311 -68.36 38.22 16.59
C ARG A 311 -68.88 37.63 17.89
N GLY A 312 -69.90 38.26 18.46
CA GLY A 312 -70.57 37.78 19.67
C GLY A 312 -71.87 38.53 19.94
N LYS A 313 -72.75 37.94 20.75
CA LYS A 313 -74.01 38.58 21.16
C LYS A 313 -73.74 39.68 22.19
N ASN A 314 -74.32 40.85 21.98
CA ASN A 314 -74.33 41.94 22.96
C ASN A 314 -75.42 41.72 24.02
N ALA A 315 -75.49 42.62 25.02
CA ALA A 315 -76.48 42.56 26.09
C ALA A 315 -77.95 42.64 25.62
N PHE A 316 -78.19 43.07 24.37
CA PHE A 316 -79.52 43.15 23.73
C PHE A 316 -79.81 41.96 22.80
N GLY A 317 -78.96 40.93 22.80
CA GLY A 317 -79.13 39.70 22.01
C GLY A 317 -78.72 39.79 20.54
N GLY A 318 -78.20 40.92 20.07
CA GLY A 318 -77.73 41.09 18.69
C GLY A 318 -76.26 40.70 18.51
N THR A 319 -75.93 40.01 17.40
CA THR A 319 -74.53 39.66 17.06
C THR A 319 -73.79 40.86 16.48
N VAL A 320 -72.71 41.28 17.15
CA VAL A 320 -71.87 42.41 16.73
C VAL A 320 -70.43 41.97 16.47
N LYS A 321 -69.74 42.66 15.56
CA LYS A 321 -68.32 42.44 15.25
C LYS A 321 -67.47 43.42 16.06
N ASN A 322 -66.55 42.89 16.86
CA ASN A 322 -65.64 43.68 17.69
C ASN A 322 -64.19 43.37 17.34
N THR A 323 -63.31 44.34 17.56
CA THR A 323 -61.87 44.17 17.47
C THR A 323 -61.25 44.58 18.79
N ARG A 324 -60.38 43.73 19.34
CA ARG A 324 -59.60 44.01 20.55
C ARG A 324 -58.12 43.84 20.24
N VAL A 325 -57.28 44.62 20.90
CA VAL A 325 -55.83 44.61 20.72
C VAL A 325 -55.16 44.40 22.06
N ALA A 326 -54.18 43.50 22.14
CA ALA A 326 -53.43 43.26 23.36
C ALA A 326 -51.95 42.95 23.07
N ASP A 327 -51.10 43.31 24.03
CA ASP A 327 -49.66 43.02 24.01
C ASP A 327 -49.40 41.73 24.82
N PHE A 328 -48.62 40.80 24.25
CA PHE A 328 -48.23 39.51 24.83
C PHE A 328 -46.70 39.35 24.86
N ASP A 329 -46.19 38.53 25.77
CA ASP A 329 -44.78 38.13 25.77
C ASP A 329 -44.48 37.00 24.76
N ILE A 330 -43.21 36.61 24.63
CA ILE A 330 -42.79 35.53 23.71
C ILE A 330 -43.34 34.13 24.08
N ASN A 331 -43.90 33.97 25.29
CA ASN A 331 -44.49 32.72 25.76
C ASN A 331 -46.03 32.73 25.63
N GLY A 332 -46.63 33.83 25.14
CA GLY A 332 -48.07 33.98 25.00
C GLY A 332 -48.78 34.40 26.30
N ASN A 333 -48.04 34.93 27.27
CA ASN A 333 -48.61 35.53 28.47
C ASN A 333 -49.11 36.94 28.18
N PHE A 334 -50.31 37.23 28.68
CA PHE A 334 -50.93 38.54 28.55
C PHE A 334 -50.16 39.60 29.36
N LEU A 335 -49.82 40.72 28.73
CA LEU A 335 -49.17 41.86 29.39
C LEU A 335 -50.18 42.97 29.68
N ARG A 336 -50.91 43.41 28.64
CA ARG A 336 -51.93 44.48 28.74
C ARG A 336 -52.83 44.51 27.51
N GLU A 337 -54.03 45.04 27.68
CA GLU A 337 -54.91 45.42 26.58
C GLU A 337 -54.51 46.83 26.08
N VAL A 338 -54.65 47.07 24.78
CA VAL A 338 -54.39 48.35 24.13
C VAL A 338 -55.73 48.88 23.63
N GLU A 339 -56.17 50.02 24.15
CA GLU A 339 -57.40 50.71 23.73
C GLU A 339 -57.31 51.26 22.31
#